data_AF-A0A945Y5P9-F1
#
_entry.id   AF-A0A945Y5P9-F1
#
_cell.length_a   1.000
_cell.length_b   1.000
_cell.length_c   1.000
_cell.angle_alpha   90.00
_cell.angle_beta   90.00
_cell.angle_gamma   90.00
#
_symmetry.space_group_name_H-M   'P 1'
#
loop_
_entity.id
_entity.type
_entity.pdbx_description
1 polymer ?
#
loop_
_entity_poly.entity_id
_entity_poly.type
_entity_poly.pdbx_seq_one_letter_code
_entity_poly.pdbx_strand_id
1 'polypeptide(L)'
;SKPSEEIYLIGDRYHIYEDEHNGLSLYAFLLDAEEKLAEKYLVTAKAYIDFYSKLIGPYPYEKFALVENSQQTGYGMPSFTLMGSRIIRFPFILNSSYPHEILHNWWGNGVFPDLKQGNWSEGLTAYLADHLLLELKGKGASYRFQEMMKFSNYVNEANDFPLSAFAYRDSMSSQAIGYAKLLMVFHMLRTQLGDANFIEGLQKFYTTFKYRYAGYADMEKVFEAVSGQNLSEFFEQWIHRKGAPEISLKESSYVAREGRYDLSVRVEQVSPRFKLRLPIAIWTLGSPVAEIYYVNLGRDRQTFNFNLTGEPLAVRLDPYNDVLRRLGAEESPASLSQTYGAQRVMATVSENEQSAYQPFAQAVAEPKNILPAKTEYPDGGLWVFGHNHPLKKMLTAQLKQSGIEVEEGGIRIQGQTYPWENHSFVFTLNRIEPKQGTLTWVIADKEASIPGLIRKLPHYGKYGYLVFGGTAPDNRNKGIWPSNPIGLQKVFRKGHSLSLPEQKPLANFNPFN
;
A
#
# COMPACT_ATOMS: atom_id res chain seq x y z
N SER A 1 9.63 26.40 -25.15
CA SER A 1 8.40 25.70 -24.71
C SER A 1 7.79 26.50 -23.57
N LYS A 2 6.47 26.42 -23.33
CA LYS A 2 5.84 26.93 -22.10
C LYS A 2 5.76 25.75 -21.13
N PRO A 3 6.69 25.60 -20.17
CA PRO A 3 6.85 24.37 -19.41
C PRO A 3 5.83 24.20 -18.27
N SER A 4 4.86 25.11 -18.15
CA SER A 4 3.88 25.11 -17.06
C SER A 4 2.50 25.57 -17.55
N GLU A 5 1.46 24.93 -17.03
CA GLU A 5 0.04 25.21 -17.28
C GLU A 5 -0.45 26.45 -16.51
N GLU A 6 0.18 26.73 -15.36
CA GLU A 6 -0.27 27.71 -14.38
C GLU A 6 0.91 28.57 -13.88
N ILE A 7 0.61 29.68 -13.21
CA ILE A 7 1.61 30.50 -12.52
C ILE A 7 1.45 30.27 -11.03
N TYR A 8 2.49 29.73 -10.40
CA TYR A 8 2.55 29.56 -8.95
C TYR A 8 3.26 30.76 -8.31
N LEU A 9 2.66 31.34 -7.27
CA LEU A 9 3.25 32.40 -6.46
C LEU A 9 3.31 31.94 -5.01
N ILE A 10 4.52 31.88 -4.46
CA ILE A 10 4.78 31.60 -3.05
C ILE A 10 5.59 32.77 -2.50
N GLY A 11 5.15 33.34 -1.39
CA GLY A 11 5.80 34.48 -0.76
C GLY A 11 5.86 34.28 0.75
N ASP A 12 7.08 34.30 1.27
CA ASP A 12 7.40 34.34 2.71
C ASP A 12 8.82 34.91 2.88
N ARG A 13 9.29 35.05 4.12
CA ARG A 13 10.68 35.42 4.43
C ARG A 13 11.53 34.17 4.55
N TYR A 14 12.26 33.84 3.48
CA TYR A 14 13.08 32.64 3.42
C TYR A 14 14.57 32.90 3.67
N HIS A 15 15.22 31.93 4.30
CA HIS A 15 16.65 31.65 4.15
C HIS A 15 16.84 30.77 2.92
N ILE A 16 17.67 31.24 1.98
CA ILE A 16 17.89 30.59 0.69
C ILE A 16 19.24 29.89 0.72
N TYR A 17 19.22 28.61 0.37
CA TYR A 17 20.40 27.78 0.15
C TYR A 17 20.43 27.36 -1.31
N GLU A 18 21.59 27.49 -1.94
CA GLU A 18 21.76 27.25 -3.37
C GLU A 18 22.84 26.21 -3.61
N ASP A 19 22.65 25.43 -4.67
CA ASP A 19 23.61 24.43 -5.13
C ASP A 19 23.45 24.24 -6.64
N GLU A 20 24.44 23.63 -7.29
CA GLU A 20 24.40 23.27 -8.70
C GLU A 20 24.70 21.78 -8.88
N HIS A 21 24.01 21.15 -9.84
CA HIS A 21 24.20 19.74 -10.15
C HIS A 21 24.02 19.49 -11.63
N ASN A 22 25.10 19.13 -12.35
CA ASN A 22 25.06 18.85 -13.79
C ASN A 22 24.41 19.98 -14.62
N GLY A 23 24.67 21.25 -14.28
CA GLY A 23 24.07 22.42 -14.93
C GLY A 23 22.63 22.74 -14.50
N LEU A 24 22.08 22.01 -13.52
CA LEU A 24 20.79 22.28 -12.90
C LEU A 24 20.97 23.11 -11.62
N SER A 25 20.26 24.22 -11.49
CA SER A 25 20.23 25.00 -10.24
C SER A 25 19.29 24.35 -9.22
N LEU A 26 19.76 24.17 -8.00
CA LEU A 26 19.00 23.59 -6.89
C LEU A 26 18.87 24.59 -5.75
N TYR A 27 17.70 24.62 -5.13
CA TYR A 27 17.40 25.54 -4.04
C TYR A 27 16.72 24.84 -2.86
N ALA A 28 17.00 25.32 -1.65
CA ALA A 28 16.16 25.09 -0.48
C ALA A 28 15.76 26.44 0.13
N PHE A 29 14.47 26.70 0.17
CA PHE A 29 13.87 27.88 0.80
C PHE A 29 13.32 27.47 2.16
N LEU A 30 14.00 27.82 3.25
CA LEU A 30 13.62 27.46 4.62
C LEU A 30 13.17 28.70 5.40
N LEU A 31 12.23 28.52 6.32
CA LEU A 31 11.72 29.59 7.19
C LEU A 31 12.73 29.98 8.28
N ASP A 32 13.52 29.00 8.74
CA ASP A 32 14.58 29.18 9.72
C ASP A 32 15.95 28.89 9.10
N ALA A 33 17.01 29.45 9.69
CA ALA A 33 18.39 29.19 9.27
C ALA A 33 18.86 27.79 9.69
N GLU A 34 18.59 26.77 8.87
CA GLU A 34 18.93 25.37 9.11
C GLU A 34 19.81 24.76 8.01
N GLU A 35 21.09 25.15 7.96
CA GLU A 35 22.03 24.75 6.89
C GLU A 35 22.12 23.23 6.69
N LYS A 36 22.20 22.48 7.80
CA LYS A 36 22.26 20.99 7.75
C LYS A 36 20.98 20.35 7.23
N LEU A 37 19.83 21.01 7.38
CA LEU A 37 18.58 20.53 6.83
C LEU A 37 18.56 20.77 5.32
N ALA A 38 18.92 21.99 4.89
CA ALA A 38 19.04 22.35 3.49
C ALA A 38 20.00 21.41 2.73
N GLU A 39 21.21 21.19 3.27
CA GLU A 39 22.21 20.28 2.67
C GLU A 39 21.65 18.88 2.45
N LYS A 40 20.95 18.30 3.43
CA LYS A 40 20.33 16.97 3.29
C LYS A 40 19.33 16.92 2.16
N TYR A 41 18.50 17.94 2.02
CA TYR A 41 17.50 18.01 0.95
C TYR A 41 18.12 18.22 -0.42
N LEU A 42 19.12 19.10 -0.52
CA LEU A 42 19.84 19.35 -1.78
C LEU A 42 20.57 18.09 -2.26
N VAL A 43 21.33 17.42 -1.39
CA VAL A 43 22.00 16.14 -1.71
C VAL A 43 20.99 15.07 -2.12
N THR A 44 19.86 14.99 -1.42
CA THR A 44 18.79 14.05 -1.75
C THR A 44 18.13 14.36 -3.10
N ALA A 45 17.93 15.64 -3.42
CA ALA A 45 17.38 16.06 -4.70
C ALA A 45 18.29 15.66 -5.86
N LYS A 46 19.60 15.88 -5.74
CA LYS A 46 20.60 15.46 -6.74
C LYS A 46 20.49 13.96 -7.06
N ALA A 47 20.52 13.14 -6.01
CA ALA A 47 20.44 11.68 -6.10
C ALA A 47 19.17 11.20 -6.84
N TYR A 48 18.00 11.72 -6.48
CA TYR A 48 16.76 11.30 -7.13
C TYR A 48 16.57 11.89 -8.53
N ILE A 49 17.05 13.11 -8.78
CA ILE A 49 17.02 13.70 -10.12
C ILE A 49 17.87 12.87 -11.08
N ASP A 50 19.07 12.44 -10.67
CA ASP A 50 19.91 11.56 -11.49
C ASP A 50 19.26 10.19 -11.69
N PHE A 51 18.70 9.61 -10.62
CA PHE A 51 18.01 8.32 -10.68
C PHE A 51 16.85 8.33 -11.68
N TYR A 52 15.95 9.31 -11.59
CA TYR A 52 14.82 9.44 -12.50
C TYR A 52 15.25 9.88 -13.90
N SER A 53 16.28 10.71 -14.03
CA SER A 53 16.84 11.09 -15.34
C SER A 53 17.38 9.88 -16.09
N LYS A 54 18.05 8.97 -15.39
CA LYS A 54 18.56 7.72 -15.96
C LYS A 54 17.44 6.72 -16.30
N LEU A 55 16.39 6.67 -15.49
CA LEU A 55 15.27 5.75 -15.70
C LEU A 55 14.34 6.20 -16.85
N ILE A 56 13.99 7.49 -16.89
CA ILE A 56 12.90 8.04 -17.72
C ILE A 56 13.42 8.95 -18.84
N GLY A 57 14.42 9.78 -18.56
CA GLY A 57 14.96 10.75 -19.50
C GLY A 57 15.23 12.11 -18.84
N PRO A 58 15.86 13.07 -19.56
CA PRO A 58 16.39 14.30 -18.96
C PRO A 58 15.35 15.10 -18.18
N TYR A 59 15.77 15.68 -17.05
CA TYR A 59 14.93 16.54 -16.22
C TYR A 59 14.23 17.67 -17.04
N PRO A 60 12.93 17.94 -16.84
CA PRO A 60 12.17 18.86 -17.67
C PRO A 60 12.30 20.35 -17.32
N TYR A 61 13.08 20.77 -16.33
CA TYR A 61 13.17 22.19 -15.95
C TYR A 61 14.62 22.65 -15.77
N GLU A 62 14.81 23.97 -15.70
CA GLU A 62 16.13 24.59 -15.51
C GLU A 62 16.57 24.63 -14.04
N LYS A 63 15.64 24.40 -13.12
CA LYS A 63 15.90 24.35 -11.68
C LYS A 63 14.98 23.40 -10.94
N PHE A 64 15.36 23.01 -9.73
CA PHE A 64 14.47 22.37 -8.77
C PHE A 64 14.60 23.03 -7.39
N ALA A 65 13.50 23.20 -6.66
CA ALA A 65 13.54 23.76 -5.30
C ALA A 65 12.73 22.95 -4.28
N LEU A 66 13.26 22.79 -3.07
CA LEU A 66 12.43 22.56 -1.88
C LEU A 66 11.96 23.93 -1.35
N VAL A 67 10.67 24.09 -1.13
CA VAL A 67 10.09 25.28 -0.50
C VAL A 67 9.36 24.88 0.78
N GLU A 68 9.82 25.39 1.92
CA GLU A 68 9.14 25.21 3.20
C GLU A 68 7.83 26.02 3.24
N ASN A 69 6.79 25.39 3.76
CA ASN A 69 5.49 25.99 4.00
C ASN A 69 5.12 25.93 5.49
N SER A 70 4.48 26.98 5.99
CA SER A 70 3.89 27.01 7.32
C SER A 70 2.70 26.03 7.45
N GLN A 71 2.00 25.71 6.35
CA GLN A 71 0.97 24.67 6.31
C GLN A 71 1.58 23.28 6.14
N GLN A 72 0.97 22.25 6.76
CA GLN A 72 1.47 20.87 6.73
C GLN A 72 1.03 20.12 5.46
N THR A 73 1.41 20.63 4.30
CA THR A 73 1.11 20.06 2.97
C THR A 73 2.35 19.47 2.31
N GLY A 74 2.15 18.64 1.28
CA GLY A 74 3.19 18.19 0.35
C GLY A 74 2.61 18.25 -1.07
N TYR A 75 3.19 19.08 -1.93
CA TYR A 75 2.75 19.23 -3.33
C TYR A 75 3.96 19.30 -4.27
N GLY A 76 3.95 18.51 -5.33
CA GLY A 76 4.91 18.56 -6.43
C GLY A 76 4.44 19.52 -7.50
N MET A 77 5.11 20.67 -7.61
CA MET A 77 4.85 21.71 -8.61
C MET A 77 5.89 21.63 -9.74
N PRO A 78 5.64 22.24 -10.91
CA PRO A 78 6.66 22.37 -11.96
C PRO A 78 7.90 23.08 -11.41
N SER A 79 9.05 22.41 -11.37
CA SER A 79 10.35 22.90 -10.86
C SER A 79 10.49 23.11 -9.35
N PHE A 80 9.53 22.74 -8.50
CA PHE A 80 9.70 22.80 -7.04
C PHE A 80 8.70 21.93 -6.28
N THR A 81 8.97 21.65 -5.02
CA THR A 81 8.00 21.03 -4.12
C THR A 81 7.76 21.90 -2.89
N LEU A 82 6.49 22.01 -2.49
CA LEU A 82 6.06 22.75 -1.32
C LEU A 82 5.79 21.78 -0.17
N MET A 83 6.58 21.85 0.90
CA MET A 83 6.51 20.90 2.00
C MET A 83 6.39 21.58 3.37
N GLY A 84 5.53 21.02 4.22
CA GLY A 84 5.26 21.57 5.54
C GLY A 84 6.45 21.56 6.49
N SER A 85 6.57 22.61 7.30
CA SER A 85 7.64 22.83 8.26
C SER A 85 7.92 21.61 9.17
N ARG A 86 6.89 20.98 9.74
CA ARG A 86 7.12 19.79 10.59
C ARG A 86 7.46 18.56 9.76
N ILE A 87 6.88 18.46 8.56
CA ILE A 87 7.10 17.34 7.64
C ILE A 87 8.58 17.29 7.26
N ILE A 88 9.17 18.40 6.83
CA ILE A 88 10.54 18.38 6.31
C ILE A 88 11.60 17.96 7.35
N ARG A 89 11.28 18.07 8.65
CA ARG A 89 12.17 17.69 9.75
C ARG A 89 12.08 16.21 10.12
N PHE A 90 11.14 15.45 9.57
CA PHE A 90 11.06 14.01 9.78
C PHE A 90 12.06 13.25 8.88
N PRO A 91 13.00 12.45 9.45
CA PRO A 91 14.05 11.79 8.66
C PRO A 91 13.54 10.85 7.56
N PHE A 92 12.37 10.24 7.76
CA PHE A 92 11.80 9.29 6.79
C PHE A 92 11.31 9.96 5.49
N ILE A 93 11.08 11.27 5.49
CA ILE A 93 10.53 12.01 4.33
C ILE A 93 11.49 11.98 3.15
N LEU A 94 12.80 12.07 3.39
CA LEU A 94 13.85 11.96 2.37
C LEU A 94 13.83 10.62 1.61
N ASN A 95 13.17 9.60 2.16
CA ASN A 95 13.10 8.26 1.59
C ASN A 95 11.66 7.79 1.31
N SER A 96 10.68 8.71 1.37
CA SER A 96 9.27 8.40 1.13
C SER A 96 8.60 9.50 0.29
N SER A 97 8.05 10.55 0.90
CA SER A 97 7.32 11.58 0.16
C SER A 97 8.21 12.44 -0.74
N TYR A 98 9.44 12.78 -0.33
CA TYR A 98 10.28 13.67 -1.13
C TYR A 98 10.63 13.13 -2.53
N PRO A 99 11.06 11.87 -2.72
CA PRO A 99 11.25 11.31 -4.05
C PRO A 99 9.96 11.28 -4.90
N HIS A 100 8.80 11.05 -4.27
CA HIS A 100 7.49 11.12 -4.93
C HIS A 100 7.23 12.50 -5.53
N GLU A 101 7.42 13.56 -4.73
CA GLU A 101 7.24 14.94 -5.19
C GLU A 101 8.27 15.35 -6.25
N ILE A 102 9.52 14.87 -6.16
CA ILE A 102 10.53 15.09 -7.20
C ILE A 102 10.08 14.42 -8.51
N LEU A 103 9.60 13.19 -8.47
CA LEU A 103 9.20 12.44 -9.65
C LEU A 103 8.00 13.10 -10.38
N HIS A 104 7.14 13.83 -9.67
CA HIS A 104 6.07 14.60 -10.31
C HIS A 104 6.56 15.63 -11.34
N ASN A 105 7.85 16.01 -11.31
CA ASN A 105 8.43 16.83 -12.37
C ASN A 105 8.39 16.15 -13.74
N TRP A 106 8.48 14.82 -13.82
CA TRP A 106 8.27 14.07 -15.07
C TRP A 106 6.79 13.78 -15.34
N TRP A 107 6.05 13.37 -14.30
CA TRP A 107 4.67 12.89 -14.41
C TRP A 107 3.71 13.81 -13.64
N GLY A 108 2.75 14.43 -14.33
CA GLY A 108 1.89 15.44 -13.73
C GLY A 108 2.31 16.85 -14.15
N ASN A 109 3.60 17.18 -14.01
CA ASN A 109 4.12 18.49 -14.41
C ASN A 109 4.93 18.47 -15.73
N GLY A 110 5.60 17.36 -16.03
CA GLY A 110 6.39 17.19 -17.26
C GLY A 110 5.57 16.67 -18.44
N VAL A 111 4.71 15.70 -18.17
CA VAL A 111 3.63 15.24 -19.06
C VAL A 111 2.33 15.42 -18.29
N PHE A 112 1.41 16.19 -18.85
CA PHE A 112 0.17 16.56 -18.18
C PHE A 112 -0.87 15.45 -18.32
N PRO A 113 -1.57 15.04 -17.25
CA PRO A 113 -2.64 14.06 -17.37
C PRO A 113 -3.87 14.67 -18.05
N ASP A 114 -4.41 14.00 -19.07
CA ASP A 114 -5.73 14.32 -19.60
C ASP A 114 -6.82 13.86 -18.61
N LEU A 115 -7.27 14.78 -17.76
CA LEU A 115 -8.26 14.49 -16.72
C LEU A 115 -9.61 14.01 -17.26
N LYS A 116 -9.91 14.17 -18.57
CA LYS A 116 -11.10 13.56 -19.19
C LYS A 116 -11.01 12.04 -19.26
N GLN A 117 -9.79 11.50 -19.25
CA GLN A 117 -9.50 10.07 -19.21
C GLN A 117 -9.04 9.62 -17.82
N GLY A 118 -8.95 10.52 -16.84
CA GLY A 118 -8.50 10.23 -15.48
C GLY A 118 -7.01 10.55 -15.26
N ASN A 119 -6.67 10.83 -14.00
CA ASN A 119 -5.35 11.20 -13.55
C ASN A 119 -4.46 9.97 -13.36
N TRP A 120 -3.62 9.68 -14.36
CA TRP A 120 -2.72 8.53 -14.30
C TRP A 120 -1.42 8.79 -13.52
N SER A 121 -1.06 10.07 -13.27
CA SER A 121 0.26 10.40 -12.73
C SER A 121 0.43 9.94 -11.29
N GLU A 122 -0.60 10.03 -10.45
CA GLU A 122 -0.53 9.62 -9.03
C GLU A 122 -0.10 8.16 -8.86
N GLY A 123 -0.73 7.23 -9.59
CA GLY A 123 -0.40 5.81 -9.51
C GLY A 123 0.93 5.46 -10.16
N LEU A 124 1.33 6.16 -11.24
CA LEU A 124 2.63 5.95 -11.87
C LEU A 124 3.77 6.46 -10.97
N THR A 125 3.59 7.64 -10.38
CA THR A 125 4.54 8.21 -9.40
C THR A 125 4.64 7.31 -8.17
N ALA A 126 3.52 6.83 -7.63
CA ALA A 126 3.53 5.88 -6.52
C ALA A 126 4.27 4.57 -6.89
N TYR A 127 4.13 4.09 -8.13
CA TYR A 127 4.83 2.89 -8.59
C TYR A 127 6.36 3.08 -8.66
N LEU A 128 6.82 4.21 -9.20
CA LEU A 128 8.24 4.46 -9.45
C LEU A 128 8.98 5.13 -8.28
N ALA A 129 8.28 5.77 -7.35
CA ALA A 129 8.87 6.39 -6.16
C ALA A 129 8.60 5.59 -4.88
N ASP A 130 7.38 5.14 -4.64
CA ASP A 130 7.05 4.49 -3.36
C ASP A 130 7.32 3.00 -3.41
N HIS A 131 6.85 2.32 -4.47
CA HIS A 131 7.05 0.88 -4.65
C HIS A 131 8.48 0.56 -5.08
N LEU A 132 9.01 1.18 -6.15
CA LEU A 132 10.34 0.83 -6.68
C LEU A 132 11.46 1.02 -5.65
N LEU A 133 11.44 2.10 -4.85
CA LEU A 133 12.46 2.31 -3.82
C LEU A 133 12.41 1.26 -2.70
N LEU A 134 11.24 0.68 -2.43
CA LEU A 134 11.08 -0.46 -1.54
C LEU A 134 11.44 -1.77 -2.22
N GLU A 135 11.16 -1.92 -3.52
CA GLU A 135 11.57 -3.07 -4.33
C GLU A 135 13.08 -3.22 -4.37
N LEU A 136 13.83 -2.13 -4.56
CA LEU A 136 15.30 -2.08 -4.46
C LEU A 136 15.84 -2.55 -3.10
N LYS A 137 15.00 -2.51 -2.05
CA LYS A 137 15.31 -2.97 -0.69
C LYS A 137 14.72 -4.36 -0.37
N GLY A 138 14.27 -5.10 -1.39
CA GLY A 138 13.65 -6.42 -1.25
C GLY A 138 12.24 -6.42 -0.66
N LYS A 139 11.56 -5.27 -0.62
CA LYS A 139 10.24 -5.07 0.03
C LYS A 139 9.09 -4.83 -0.96
N GLY A 140 9.32 -5.01 -2.27
CA GLY A 140 8.33 -4.76 -3.32
C GLY A 140 7.05 -5.59 -3.16
N ALA A 141 7.18 -6.91 -2.99
CA ALA A 141 6.03 -7.81 -2.79
C ALA A 141 5.21 -7.47 -1.53
N SER A 142 5.88 -7.10 -0.43
CA SER A 142 5.19 -6.70 0.80
C SER A 142 4.48 -5.36 0.67
N TYR A 143 5.02 -4.44 -0.13
CA TYR A 143 4.37 -3.15 -0.41
C TYR A 143 3.13 -3.34 -1.30
N ARG A 144 3.22 -4.14 -2.37
CA ARG A 144 2.07 -4.51 -3.21
C ARG A 144 0.95 -5.14 -2.40
N PHE A 145 1.28 -6.05 -1.48
CA PHE A 145 0.31 -6.62 -0.55
C PHE A 145 -0.39 -5.55 0.30
N GLN A 146 0.36 -4.58 0.84
CA GLN A 146 -0.21 -3.49 1.63
C GLN A 146 -1.14 -2.60 0.81
N GLU A 147 -0.83 -2.35 -0.47
CA GLU A 147 -1.69 -1.58 -1.37
C GLU A 147 -2.96 -2.37 -1.75
N MET A 148 -2.88 -3.69 -1.96
CA MET A 148 -4.06 -4.54 -2.13
C MET A 148 -4.94 -4.61 -0.87
N MET A 149 -4.34 -4.65 0.33
CA MET A 149 -5.05 -4.53 1.60
C MET A 149 -5.79 -3.19 1.67
N LYS A 150 -5.14 -2.08 1.31
CA LYS A 150 -5.76 -0.74 1.29
C LYS A 150 -6.98 -0.70 0.36
N PHE A 151 -6.85 -1.24 -0.85
CA PHE A 151 -7.97 -1.37 -1.78
C PHE A 151 -9.11 -2.23 -1.19
N SER A 152 -8.77 -3.40 -0.63
CA SER A 152 -9.74 -4.32 -0.04
C SER A 152 -10.50 -3.71 1.14
N ASN A 153 -9.84 -2.85 1.93
CA ASN A 153 -10.40 -2.29 3.16
C ASN A 153 -11.25 -1.04 2.93
N TYR A 154 -10.91 -0.19 1.95
CA TYR A 154 -11.58 1.11 1.77
C TYR A 154 -12.52 1.17 0.57
N VAL A 155 -12.41 0.24 -0.38
CA VAL A 155 -13.24 0.23 -1.60
C VAL A 155 -14.32 -0.84 -1.49
N ASN A 156 -15.58 -0.47 -1.66
CA ASN A 156 -16.75 -1.36 -1.69
C ASN A 156 -17.69 -0.97 -2.84
N GLU A 157 -18.74 -1.75 -3.07
CA GLU A 157 -19.66 -1.54 -4.20
C GLU A 157 -20.24 -0.12 -4.28
N ALA A 158 -20.45 0.56 -3.14
CA ALA A 158 -21.06 1.88 -3.10
C ALA A 158 -20.09 3.02 -3.44
N ASN A 159 -18.78 2.83 -3.24
CA ASN A 159 -17.77 3.88 -3.43
C ASN A 159 -16.72 3.56 -4.51
N ASP A 160 -16.82 2.39 -5.18
CA ASP A 160 -15.93 2.00 -6.26
C ASP A 160 -16.24 2.77 -7.57
N PHE A 161 -15.18 3.13 -8.30
CA PHE A 161 -15.24 3.82 -9.58
C PHE A 161 -14.04 3.44 -10.47
N PRO A 162 -14.20 3.50 -11.81
CA PRO A 162 -13.12 3.15 -12.73
C PRO A 162 -11.98 4.16 -12.65
N LEU A 163 -10.75 3.74 -12.96
CA LEU A 163 -9.59 4.63 -12.97
C LEU A 163 -9.73 5.77 -13.98
N SER A 164 -10.52 5.57 -15.05
CA SER A 164 -10.83 6.64 -16.00
C SER A 164 -11.67 7.78 -15.42
N ALA A 165 -12.24 7.62 -14.23
CA ALA A 165 -12.98 8.65 -13.50
C ALA A 165 -12.19 9.24 -12.32
N PHE A 166 -10.97 8.75 -12.05
CA PHE A 166 -10.14 9.28 -10.98
C PHE A 166 -9.59 10.64 -11.37
N ALA A 167 -9.85 11.69 -10.59
CA ALA A 167 -9.29 13.03 -10.83
C ALA A 167 -8.26 13.41 -9.76
N TYR A 168 -8.64 13.31 -8.49
CA TYR A 168 -7.80 13.62 -7.35
C TYR A 168 -8.25 12.82 -6.12
N ARG A 169 -7.40 12.83 -5.09
CA ARG A 169 -7.70 12.22 -3.79
C ARG A 169 -8.57 13.13 -2.94
N ASP A 170 -9.75 12.65 -2.58
CA ASP A 170 -10.71 13.30 -1.68
C ASP A 170 -11.11 12.43 -0.48
N SER A 171 -10.77 11.15 -0.50
CA SER A 171 -11.21 10.15 0.46
C SER A 171 -10.23 8.97 0.50
N MET A 172 -10.42 8.06 1.46
CA MET A 172 -9.61 6.85 1.53
C MET A 172 -9.90 5.89 0.36
N SER A 173 -11.14 5.86 -0.14
CA SER A 173 -11.50 5.06 -1.31
C SER A 173 -10.89 5.62 -2.59
N SER A 174 -10.94 6.94 -2.82
CA SER A 174 -10.28 7.53 -3.99
C SER A 174 -8.76 7.43 -3.93
N GLN A 175 -8.16 7.49 -2.73
CA GLN A 175 -6.75 7.15 -2.55
C GLN A 175 -6.45 5.70 -2.92
N ALA A 176 -7.26 4.75 -2.43
CA ALA A 176 -7.07 3.34 -2.71
C ALA A 176 -7.26 3.00 -4.20
N ILE A 177 -8.13 3.72 -4.91
CA ILE A 177 -8.34 3.54 -6.35
C ILE A 177 -7.19 4.19 -7.13
N GLY A 178 -6.99 5.51 -6.99
CA GLY A 178 -6.05 6.29 -7.80
C GLY A 178 -4.56 6.04 -7.52
N TYR A 179 -4.21 5.54 -6.33
CA TYR A 179 -2.84 5.21 -5.97
C TYR A 179 -2.65 3.70 -5.90
N ALA A 180 -3.38 3.02 -5.02
CA ALA A 180 -3.11 1.60 -4.72
C ALA A 180 -3.46 0.68 -5.92
N LYS A 181 -4.68 0.76 -6.44
CA LYS A 181 -5.11 -0.01 -7.62
C LYS A 181 -4.30 0.40 -8.85
N LEU A 182 -4.12 1.70 -9.11
CA LEU A 182 -3.38 2.15 -10.29
C LEU A 182 -1.91 1.74 -10.28
N LEU A 183 -1.24 1.79 -9.13
CA LEU A 183 0.12 1.26 -8.95
C LEU A 183 0.19 -0.23 -9.32
N MET A 184 -0.78 -1.02 -8.85
CA MET A 184 -0.86 -2.44 -9.21
C MET A 184 -1.12 -2.65 -10.71
N VAL A 185 -1.89 -1.77 -11.36
CA VAL A 185 -2.09 -1.83 -12.82
C VAL A 185 -0.77 -1.59 -13.56
N PHE A 186 0.03 -0.60 -13.16
CA PHE A 186 1.37 -0.40 -13.73
C PHE A 186 2.30 -1.58 -13.47
N HIS A 187 2.24 -2.18 -12.28
CA HIS A 187 2.99 -3.39 -12.00
C HIS A 187 2.57 -4.57 -12.89
N MET A 188 1.27 -4.80 -13.08
CA MET A 188 0.77 -5.85 -13.97
C MET A 188 1.11 -5.58 -15.44
N LEU A 189 1.14 -4.31 -15.87
CA LEU A 189 1.60 -3.94 -17.20
C LEU A 189 3.09 -4.30 -17.36
N ARG A 190 3.93 -3.93 -16.39
CA ARG A 190 5.35 -4.33 -16.37
C ARG A 190 5.52 -5.85 -16.45
N THR A 191 4.78 -6.64 -15.65
CA THR A 191 4.92 -8.11 -15.67
C THR A 191 4.44 -8.75 -16.98
N GLN A 192 3.51 -8.11 -17.70
CA GLN A 192 3.07 -8.52 -19.02
C GLN A 192 4.08 -8.17 -20.12
N LEU A 193 4.68 -6.98 -20.06
CA LEU A 193 5.59 -6.48 -21.09
C LEU A 193 7.04 -6.96 -20.92
N GLY A 194 7.44 -7.22 -19.68
CA GLY A 194 8.84 -7.36 -19.27
C GLY A 194 9.50 -6.00 -19.01
N ASP A 195 10.54 -6.00 -18.18
CA ASP A 195 11.18 -4.78 -17.66
C ASP A 195 11.74 -3.88 -18.77
N ALA A 196 12.35 -4.46 -19.80
CA ALA A 196 12.96 -3.69 -20.90
C ALA A 196 11.91 -2.88 -21.68
N ASN A 197 10.85 -3.54 -22.15
CA ASN A 197 9.75 -2.89 -22.87
C ASN A 197 9.00 -1.88 -21.99
N PHE A 198 8.87 -2.17 -20.69
CA PHE A 198 8.23 -1.24 -19.76
C PHE A 198 9.05 0.06 -19.63
N ILE A 199 10.36 -0.04 -19.43
CA ILE A 199 11.26 1.11 -19.35
C ILE A 199 11.27 1.90 -20.67
N GLU A 200 11.41 1.22 -21.81
CA GLU A 200 11.38 1.86 -23.13
C GLU A 200 10.05 2.57 -23.38
N GLY A 201 8.92 1.96 -22.98
CA GLY A 201 7.60 2.58 -23.05
C GLY A 201 7.48 3.85 -22.21
N LEU A 202 8.00 3.86 -20.97
CA LEU A 202 8.06 5.07 -20.14
C LEU A 202 8.88 6.18 -20.80
N GLN A 203 10.07 5.84 -21.32
CA GLN A 203 10.96 6.79 -21.99
C GLN A 203 10.32 7.36 -23.26
N LYS A 204 9.66 6.51 -24.06
CA LYS A 204 8.95 6.92 -25.26
C LYS A 204 7.75 7.79 -24.95
N PHE A 205 6.98 7.46 -23.90
CA PHE A 205 5.84 8.24 -23.45
C PHE A 205 6.28 9.63 -22.99
N TYR A 206 7.30 9.70 -22.13
CA TYR A 206 7.88 10.97 -21.67
C TYR A 206 8.35 11.84 -22.84
N THR A 207 9.18 11.30 -23.73
CA THR A 207 9.75 12.07 -24.85
C THR A 207 8.69 12.54 -25.85
N THR A 208 7.64 11.76 -26.08
CA THR A 208 6.58 12.09 -27.04
C THR A 208 5.62 13.17 -26.51
N PHE A 209 5.30 13.12 -25.21
CA PHE A 209 4.28 13.97 -24.59
C PHE A 209 4.85 15.04 -23.64
N LYS A 210 6.17 15.25 -23.62
CA LYS A 210 6.80 16.32 -22.82
C LYS A 210 6.14 17.68 -23.10
N TYR A 211 5.59 18.29 -22.06
CA TYR A 211 4.79 19.53 -22.03
C TYR A 211 3.49 19.45 -22.84
N ARG A 212 2.86 18.28 -22.88
CA ARG A 212 1.57 18.04 -23.54
C ARG A 212 0.68 17.19 -22.63
N TYR A 213 -0.63 17.28 -22.87
CA TYR A 213 -1.58 16.36 -22.27
C TYR A 213 -1.49 14.98 -22.92
N ALA A 214 -1.62 13.94 -22.10
CA ALA A 214 -1.73 12.56 -22.53
C ALA A 214 -2.71 11.81 -21.63
N GLY A 215 -3.53 10.93 -22.22
CA GLY A 215 -4.44 10.05 -21.49
C GLY A 215 -4.02 8.57 -21.54
N TYR A 216 -4.86 7.70 -20.99
CA TYR A 216 -4.62 6.25 -21.04
C TYR A 216 -4.59 5.71 -22.47
N ALA A 217 -5.39 6.26 -23.39
CA ALA A 217 -5.37 5.82 -24.80
C ALA A 217 -4.04 6.15 -25.50
N ASP A 218 -3.36 7.23 -25.11
CA ASP A 218 -2.03 7.57 -25.63
C ASP A 218 -0.97 6.63 -25.06
N MET A 219 -1.09 6.33 -23.76
CA MET A 219 -0.24 5.40 -23.06
C MET A 219 -0.34 3.98 -23.65
N GLU A 220 -1.55 3.49 -23.88
CA GLU A 220 -1.83 2.20 -24.55
C GLU A 220 -1.05 2.13 -25.87
N LYS A 221 -1.26 3.10 -26.77
CA LYS A 221 -0.60 3.14 -28.09
C LYS A 221 0.92 3.12 -27.98
N VAL A 222 1.50 3.85 -27.03
CA VAL A 222 2.97 3.86 -26.83
C VAL A 222 3.47 2.49 -26.40
N PHE A 223 2.84 1.86 -25.41
CA PHE A 223 3.25 0.55 -24.93
C PHE A 223 3.00 -0.56 -25.95
N GLU A 224 1.91 -0.50 -26.72
CA GLU A 224 1.67 -1.42 -27.84
C GLU A 224 2.75 -1.28 -28.92
N ALA A 225 3.10 -0.05 -29.31
CA ALA A 225 4.12 0.20 -30.32
C ALA A 225 5.51 -0.28 -29.91
N VAL A 226 5.88 -0.13 -28.63
CA VAL A 226 7.17 -0.61 -28.09
C VAL A 226 7.20 -2.13 -27.96
N SER A 227 6.13 -2.72 -27.42
CA SER A 227 6.13 -4.15 -27.08
C SER A 227 5.69 -5.08 -28.20
N GLY A 228 4.99 -4.56 -29.21
CA GLY A 228 4.32 -5.36 -30.24
C GLY A 228 3.14 -6.18 -29.74
N GLN A 229 2.72 -6.01 -28.48
CA GLN A 229 1.57 -6.70 -27.89
C GLN A 229 0.30 -5.88 -28.06
N ASN A 230 -0.86 -6.53 -28.26
CA ASN A 230 -2.15 -5.87 -28.14
C ASN A 230 -2.53 -5.72 -26.65
N LEU A 231 -2.80 -4.50 -26.22
CA LEU A 231 -3.08 -4.14 -24.83
C LEU A 231 -4.51 -3.63 -24.63
N SER A 232 -5.33 -3.58 -25.68
CA SER A 232 -6.69 -3.04 -25.60
C SER A 232 -7.55 -3.71 -24.54
N GLU A 233 -7.47 -5.04 -24.41
CA GLU A 233 -8.22 -5.73 -23.35
C GLU A 233 -7.66 -5.46 -21.94
N PHE A 234 -6.35 -5.26 -21.82
CA PHE A 234 -5.72 -4.90 -20.56
C PHE A 234 -6.19 -3.53 -20.08
N PHE A 235 -6.13 -2.51 -20.95
CA PHE A 235 -6.57 -1.16 -20.63
C PHE A 235 -8.08 -1.11 -20.39
N GLU A 236 -8.88 -1.78 -21.22
CA GLU A 236 -10.33 -1.85 -21.03
C GLU A 236 -10.69 -2.39 -19.64
N GLN A 237 -10.13 -3.53 -19.23
CA GLN A 237 -10.52 -4.12 -17.97
C GLN A 237 -9.95 -3.40 -16.74
N TRP A 238 -8.76 -2.82 -16.83
CA TRP A 238 -8.12 -2.24 -15.65
C TRP A 238 -8.43 -0.77 -15.49
N ILE A 239 -8.58 -0.03 -16.58
CA ILE A 239 -8.80 1.42 -16.55
C ILE A 239 -10.30 1.75 -16.53
N HIS A 240 -11.10 1.08 -17.36
CA HIS A 240 -12.50 1.44 -17.59
C HIS A 240 -13.50 0.65 -16.74
N ARG A 241 -13.10 -0.49 -16.16
CA ARG A 241 -13.95 -1.27 -15.24
C ARG A 241 -13.66 -1.02 -13.76
N LYS A 242 -14.72 -1.06 -12.97
CA LYS A 242 -14.69 -1.10 -11.49
C LYS A 242 -14.27 -2.48 -10.98
N GLY A 243 -13.94 -2.55 -9.69
CA GLY A 243 -13.66 -3.80 -9.00
C GLY A 243 -12.25 -4.33 -9.19
N ALA A 244 -12.03 -5.50 -8.61
CA ALA A 244 -10.86 -6.35 -8.74
C ALA A 244 -11.32 -7.81 -8.58
N PRO A 245 -10.66 -8.78 -9.23
CA PRO A 245 -11.06 -10.19 -9.15
C PRO A 245 -10.84 -10.75 -7.73
N GLU A 246 -11.71 -11.68 -7.32
CA GLU A 246 -11.45 -12.58 -6.21
C GLU A 246 -11.02 -13.93 -6.80
N ILE A 247 -9.85 -14.44 -6.40
CA ILE A 247 -9.33 -15.72 -6.87
C ILE A 247 -9.14 -16.69 -5.70
N SER A 248 -9.32 -17.98 -5.96
CA SER A 248 -9.07 -19.04 -4.99
C SER A 248 -8.53 -20.31 -5.63
N LEU A 249 -7.67 -21.00 -4.89
CA LEU A 249 -7.25 -22.36 -5.20
C LEU A 249 -8.33 -23.32 -4.71
N LYS A 250 -9.16 -23.86 -5.62
CA LYS A 250 -10.26 -24.75 -5.24
C LYS A 250 -9.80 -26.18 -5.03
N GLU A 251 -9.04 -26.71 -5.98
CA GLU A 251 -8.53 -28.07 -5.91
C GLU A 251 -7.09 -28.10 -6.43
N SER A 252 -6.28 -28.92 -5.78
CA SER A 252 -4.95 -29.23 -6.25
C SER A 252 -4.59 -30.64 -5.84
N SER A 253 -4.22 -31.47 -6.81
CA SER A 253 -3.88 -32.88 -6.64
C SER A 253 -2.89 -33.30 -7.70
N TYR A 254 -2.15 -34.37 -7.44
CA TYR A 254 -1.22 -34.94 -8.41
C TYR A 254 -1.31 -36.46 -8.46
N VAL A 255 -0.88 -37.03 -9.58
CA VAL A 255 -0.77 -38.48 -9.79
C VAL A 255 0.66 -38.81 -10.14
N ALA A 256 1.27 -39.76 -9.43
CA ALA A 256 2.57 -40.31 -9.80
C ALA A 256 2.43 -41.24 -11.02
N ARG A 257 3.33 -41.09 -11.98
CA ARG A 257 3.48 -41.92 -13.19
C ARG A 257 4.93 -42.38 -13.29
N GLU A 258 5.22 -43.31 -14.20
CA GLU A 258 6.60 -43.73 -14.46
C GLU A 258 7.48 -42.52 -14.85
N GLY A 259 8.37 -42.12 -13.94
CA GLY A 259 9.33 -41.03 -14.14
C GLY A 259 8.79 -39.60 -14.06
N ARG A 260 7.51 -39.37 -13.70
CA ARG A 260 6.92 -38.02 -13.61
C ARG A 260 5.75 -37.91 -12.64
N TYR A 261 5.39 -36.68 -12.30
CA TYR A 261 4.21 -36.34 -11.50
C TYR A 261 3.30 -35.38 -12.28
N ASP A 262 2.03 -35.77 -12.41
CA ASP A 262 1.01 -35.00 -13.13
C ASP A 262 0.21 -34.17 -12.14
N LEU A 263 0.56 -32.90 -11.99
CA LEU A 263 -0.11 -31.96 -11.09
C LEU A 263 -1.27 -31.26 -11.81
N SER A 264 -2.46 -31.30 -11.21
CA SER A 264 -3.64 -30.56 -11.64
C SER A 264 -3.97 -29.49 -10.60
N VAL A 265 -4.08 -28.24 -11.05
CA VAL A 265 -4.38 -27.05 -10.24
C VAL A 265 -5.67 -26.39 -10.76
N ARG A 266 -6.74 -26.42 -9.99
CA ARG A 266 -8.02 -25.78 -10.33
C ARG A 266 -8.15 -24.44 -9.61
N VAL A 267 -8.18 -23.39 -10.40
CA VAL A 267 -8.36 -22.01 -9.95
C VAL A 267 -9.78 -21.56 -10.28
N GLU A 268 -10.38 -20.83 -9.35
CA GLU A 268 -11.68 -20.19 -9.53
C GLU A 268 -11.56 -18.69 -9.29
N GLN A 269 -12.29 -17.91 -10.08
CA GLN A 269 -12.50 -16.49 -9.87
C GLN A 269 -13.98 -16.16 -9.81
N VAL A 270 -14.35 -15.21 -8.95
CA VAL A 270 -15.72 -14.71 -8.85
C VAL A 270 -16.01 -13.75 -10.00
N SER A 271 -17.21 -13.86 -10.59
CA SER A 271 -17.67 -12.95 -11.64
C SER A 271 -17.98 -11.54 -11.08
N PRO A 272 -17.71 -10.45 -11.82
CA PRO A 272 -17.28 -10.42 -13.21
C PRO A 272 -15.79 -10.74 -13.38
N ARG A 273 -15.50 -11.70 -14.28
CA ARG A 273 -14.14 -12.18 -14.50
C ARG A 273 -13.20 -11.13 -15.09
N PHE A 274 -11.93 -11.28 -14.77
CA PHE A 274 -10.81 -10.58 -15.39
C PHE A 274 -9.93 -11.59 -16.12
N LYS A 275 -9.24 -11.14 -17.17
CA LYS A 275 -8.14 -11.93 -17.76
C LYS A 275 -6.86 -11.62 -17.00
N LEU A 276 -6.30 -12.64 -16.38
CA LEU A 276 -5.15 -12.50 -15.49
C LEU A 276 -3.99 -13.35 -16.00
N ARG A 277 -2.81 -12.73 -16.06
CA ARG A 277 -1.53 -13.43 -16.11
C ARG A 277 -1.14 -13.79 -14.68
N LEU A 278 -1.50 -15.00 -14.26
CA LEU A 278 -1.36 -15.45 -12.87
C LEU A 278 -0.05 -16.24 -12.69
N PRO A 279 0.90 -15.80 -11.84
CA PRO A 279 2.03 -16.62 -11.45
C PRO A 279 1.60 -17.72 -10.47
N ILE A 280 2.08 -18.93 -10.68
CA ILE A 280 1.88 -20.11 -9.84
C ILE A 280 3.26 -20.64 -9.43
N ALA A 281 3.56 -20.62 -8.13
CA ALA A 281 4.74 -21.27 -7.59
C ALA A 281 4.47 -22.74 -7.33
N ILE A 282 5.36 -23.61 -7.80
CA ILE A 282 5.34 -25.05 -7.54
C ILE A 282 6.68 -25.44 -6.90
N TRP A 283 6.62 -26.06 -5.73
CA TRP A 283 7.79 -26.64 -5.06
C TRP A 283 7.79 -28.15 -5.27
N THR A 284 8.95 -28.73 -5.57
CA THR A 284 9.11 -30.17 -5.76
C THR A 284 10.18 -30.74 -4.81
N LEU A 285 10.06 -32.01 -4.46
CA LEU A 285 11.04 -32.71 -3.64
C LEU A 285 12.41 -32.66 -4.33
N GLY A 286 13.44 -32.31 -3.55
CA GLY A 286 14.80 -32.10 -4.06
C GLY A 286 15.10 -30.67 -4.52
N SER A 287 14.11 -29.78 -4.65
CA SER A 287 14.33 -28.35 -4.92
C SER A 287 13.77 -27.48 -3.78
N PRO A 288 14.62 -26.74 -3.05
CA PRO A 288 14.15 -25.83 -1.99
C PRO A 288 13.49 -24.56 -2.55
N VAL A 289 13.77 -24.21 -3.80
CA VAL A 289 13.26 -23.02 -4.50
C VAL A 289 12.13 -23.41 -5.44
N ALA A 290 11.05 -22.64 -5.43
CA ALA A 290 9.92 -22.86 -6.33
C ALA A 290 10.29 -22.61 -7.79
N GLU A 291 9.67 -23.36 -8.70
CA GLU A 291 9.55 -22.95 -10.10
C GLU A 291 8.28 -22.11 -10.28
N ILE A 292 8.37 -21.04 -11.07
CA ILE A 292 7.27 -20.10 -11.31
C ILE A 292 6.69 -20.33 -12.71
N TYR A 293 5.43 -20.73 -12.74
CA TYR A 293 4.67 -20.92 -13.97
C TYR A 293 3.66 -19.80 -14.13
N TYR A 294 3.69 -19.10 -15.27
CA TYR A 294 2.67 -18.10 -15.56
C TYR A 294 1.57 -18.68 -16.43
N VAL A 295 0.33 -18.58 -15.97
CA VAL A 295 -0.85 -19.08 -16.67
C VAL A 295 -1.83 -17.95 -16.99
N ASN A 296 -2.60 -18.13 -18.06
CA ASN A 296 -3.66 -17.18 -18.43
C ASN A 296 -5.00 -17.68 -17.86
N LEU A 297 -5.46 -17.05 -16.78
CA LEU A 297 -6.77 -17.28 -16.19
C LEU A 297 -7.78 -16.32 -16.82
N GLY A 298 -8.71 -16.85 -17.63
CA GLY A 298 -9.72 -16.04 -18.32
C GLY A 298 -11.14 -16.58 -18.19
N ARG A 299 -11.34 -17.63 -17.40
CA ARG A 299 -12.62 -18.26 -17.11
C ARG A 299 -12.87 -18.24 -15.61
N ASP A 300 -14.14 -18.30 -15.23
CA ASP A 300 -14.61 -18.36 -13.83
C ASP A 300 -14.00 -19.57 -13.11
N ARG A 301 -13.87 -20.70 -13.81
CA ARG A 301 -13.17 -21.88 -13.32
C ARG A 301 -12.26 -22.45 -14.41
N GLN A 302 -11.00 -22.67 -14.09
CA GLN A 302 -10.01 -23.18 -15.04
C GLN A 302 -9.05 -24.14 -14.34
N THR A 303 -8.75 -25.27 -14.98
CA THR A 303 -7.76 -26.24 -14.51
C THR A 303 -6.50 -26.11 -15.34
N PHE A 304 -5.36 -26.05 -14.67
CA PHE A 304 -4.02 -26.03 -15.25
C PHE A 304 -3.31 -27.33 -14.90
N ASN A 305 -2.65 -27.94 -15.87
CA ASN A 305 -1.92 -29.20 -15.68
C ASN A 305 -0.43 -28.98 -15.91
N PHE A 306 0.39 -29.55 -15.02
CA PHE A 306 1.85 -29.45 -15.05
C PHE A 306 2.46 -30.85 -14.98
N ASN A 307 3.42 -31.12 -15.86
CA ASN A 307 4.20 -32.36 -15.83
C ASN A 307 5.52 -32.08 -15.10
N LEU A 308 5.70 -32.65 -13.92
CA LEU A 308 6.83 -32.37 -13.04
C LEU A 308 7.78 -33.58 -12.97
N THR A 309 9.08 -33.32 -12.87
CA THR A 309 10.11 -34.35 -12.70
C THR A 309 10.32 -34.77 -11.24
N GLY A 310 9.92 -33.93 -10.28
CA GLY A 310 9.97 -34.20 -8.85
C GLY A 310 8.58 -34.17 -8.21
N GLU A 311 8.43 -34.88 -7.10
CA GLU A 311 7.16 -34.94 -6.37
C GLU A 311 6.77 -33.55 -5.85
N PRO A 312 5.55 -33.03 -6.14
CA PRO A 312 5.16 -31.71 -5.68
C PRO A 312 4.97 -31.67 -4.16
N LEU A 313 5.63 -30.71 -3.50
CA LEU A 313 5.54 -30.43 -2.07
C LEU A 313 4.43 -29.43 -1.75
N ALA A 314 4.30 -28.40 -2.57
CA ALA A 314 3.28 -27.36 -2.43
C ALA A 314 3.02 -26.65 -3.76
N VAL A 315 1.86 -26.02 -3.87
CA VAL A 315 1.53 -25.04 -4.91
C VAL A 315 0.96 -23.78 -4.27
N ARG A 316 1.30 -22.61 -4.81
CA ARG A 316 0.73 -21.32 -4.38
C ARG A 316 0.42 -20.42 -5.58
N LEU A 317 -0.78 -19.86 -5.61
CA LEU A 317 -1.17 -18.82 -6.55
C LEU A 317 -0.64 -17.46 -6.10
N ASP A 318 -0.23 -16.63 -7.07
CA ASP A 318 0.23 -15.26 -6.87
C ASP A 318 1.26 -15.08 -5.73
N PRO A 319 2.35 -15.86 -5.74
CA PRO A 319 3.28 -15.96 -4.62
C PRO A 319 4.01 -14.67 -4.25
N TYR A 320 4.02 -13.68 -5.16
CA TYR A 320 4.71 -12.40 -5.04
C TYR A 320 3.77 -11.20 -4.92
N ASN A 321 2.45 -11.43 -4.89
CA ASN A 321 1.45 -10.36 -4.91
C ASN A 321 1.60 -9.49 -6.17
N ASP A 322 1.73 -10.12 -7.34
CA ASP A 322 1.92 -9.45 -8.63
C ASP A 322 0.58 -9.08 -9.29
N VAL A 323 -0.51 -9.73 -8.89
CA VAL A 323 -1.84 -9.55 -9.50
C VAL A 323 -2.76 -8.76 -8.57
N LEU A 324 -3.33 -7.65 -9.05
CA LEU A 324 -4.38 -6.95 -8.31
C LEU A 324 -5.59 -7.87 -8.12
N ARG A 325 -5.97 -8.08 -6.86
CA ARG A 325 -7.13 -8.89 -6.48
C ARG A 325 -7.67 -8.43 -5.13
N ARG A 326 -8.92 -8.79 -4.87
CA ARG A 326 -9.48 -8.76 -3.52
C ARG A 326 -8.82 -9.86 -2.69
N LEU A 327 -8.40 -9.52 -1.48
CA LEU A 327 -7.77 -10.46 -0.57
C LEU A 327 -8.83 -11.29 0.15
N GLY A 328 -8.57 -12.58 0.31
CA GLY A 328 -9.45 -13.47 1.08
C GLY A 328 -9.43 -13.13 2.57
N ALA A 329 -10.49 -13.47 3.30
CA ALA A 329 -10.60 -13.17 4.73
C ALA A 329 -9.42 -13.71 5.57
N GLU A 330 -8.99 -14.95 5.29
CA GLU A 330 -7.83 -15.58 5.96
C GLU A 330 -6.48 -14.97 5.56
N GLU A 331 -6.42 -14.40 4.35
CA GLU A 331 -5.23 -13.75 3.86
C GLU A 331 -5.08 -12.33 4.42
N SER A 332 -6.19 -11.68 4.72
CA SER A 332 -6.25 -10.28 5.17
C SER A 332 -6.27 -10.19 6.71
N PRO A 333 -5.11 -10.10 7.38
CA PRO A 333 -5.05 -10.02 8.84
C PRO A 333 -5.81 -8.80 9.37
N ALA A 334 -6.38 -8.95 10.58
CA ALA A 334 -7.07 -7.87 11.28
C ALA A 334 -6.21 -6.59 11.34
N SER A 335 -6.74 -5.46 10.90
CA SER A 335 -6.00 -4.20 10.90
C SER A 335 -6.90 -3.00 11.18
N LEU A 336 -6.33 -1.94 11.74
CA LEU A 336 -7.03 -0.68 12.01
C LEU A 336 -7.81 -0.17 10.78
N SER A 337 -7.22 -0.30 9.59
CA SER A 337 -7.85 0.14 8.34
C SER A 337 -9.12 -0.62 7.98
N GLN A 338 -9.23 -1.90 8.36
CA GLN A 338 -10.49 -2.65 8.21
C GLN A 338 -11.58 -2.11 9.12
N THR A 339 -11.25 -1.74 10.36
CA THR A 339 -12.24 -1.16 11.28
C THR A 339 -12.69 0.22 10.81
N TYR A 340 -11.78 1.06 10.32
CA TYR A 340 -12.11 2.36 9.71
C TYR A 340 -12.90 2.23 8.41
N GLY A 341 -12.54 1.27 7.55
CA GLY A 341 -13.13 1.08 6.23
C GLY A 341 -14.39 0.23 6.21
N ALA A 342 -14.83 -0.30 7.36
CA ALA A 342 -16.04 -1.12 7.45
C ALA A 342 -17.28 -0.33 6.99
N GLN A 343 -18.16 -0.99 6.23
CA GLN A 343 -19.42 -0.39 5.77
C GLN A 343 -20.26 0.18 6.91
N ARG A 344 -20.22 -0.48 8.07
CA ARG A 344 -20.78 -0.01 9.32
C ARG A 344 -19.69 0.06 10.37
N VAL A 345 -19.42 1.27 10.85
CA VAL A 345 -18.53 1.53 11.99
C VAL A 345 -19.36 1.84 13.22
N MET A 346 -19.10 1.13 14.31
CA MET A 346 -19.74 1.27 15.62
C MET A 346 -18.69 1.57 16.68
N ALA A 347 -19.13 2.19 17.76
CA ALA A 347 -18.30 2.41 18.94
C ALA A 347 -19.06 1.99 20.20
N THR A 348 -18.34 1.48 21.19
CA THR A 348 -18.87 1.19 22.52
C THR A 348 -17.84 1.60 23.56
N VAL A 349 -18.32 2.17 24.67
CA VAL A 349 -17.48 2.66 25.75
C VAL A 349 -17.89 1.99 27.04
N SER A 350 -16.90 1.54 27.82
CA SER A 350 -17.09 1.05 29.19
C SER A 350 -17.87 2.05 30.05
N GLU A 351 -18.88 1.59 30.80
CA GLU A 351 -19.82 2.46 31.54
C GLU A 351 -19.11 3.44 32.49
N ASN A 352 -18.04 2.99 33.15
CA ASN A 352 -17.28 3.80 34.12
C ASN A 352 -16.23 4.73 33.46
N GLU A 353 -16.04 4.66 32.15
CA GLU A 353 -15.02 5.40 31.40
C GLU A 353 -15.65 6.28 30.30
N GLN A 354 -16.99 6.46 30.34
CA GLN A 354 -17.75 7.08 29.28
C GLN A 354 -17.32 8.53 29.00
N SER A 355 -17.10 9.34 30.04
CA SER A 355 -16.70 10.75 29.88
C SER A 355 -15.37 10.91 29.14
N ALA A 356 -14.40 10.04 29.40
CA ALA A 356 -13.06 10.13 28.82
C ALA A 356 -13.03 9.75 27.33
N TYR A 357 -13.71 8.67 26.94
CA TYR A 357 -13.65 8.15 25.56
C TYR A 357 -14.77 8.64 24.65
N GLN A 358 -15.77 9.36 25.16
CA GLN A 358 -16.87 9.88 24.35
C GLN A 358 -16.38 10.69 23.12
N PRO A 359 -15.37 11.59 23.24
CA PRO A 359 -14.85 12.31 22.07
C PRO A 359 -14.22 11.37 21.03
N PHE A 360 -13.60 10.28 21.48
CA PHE A 360 -13.01 9.29 20.59
C PHE A 360 -14.12 8.50 19.88
N ALA A 361 -15.11 8.00 20.60
CA ALA A 361 -16.25 7.31 20.01
C ALA A 361 -16.95 8.14 18.93
N GLN A 362 -17.12 9.45 19.17
CA GLN A 362 -17.69 10.39 18.21
C GLN A 362 -16.78 10.69 17.01
N ALA A 363 -15.47 10.58 17.17
CA ALA A 363 -14.50 10.79 16.09
C ALA A 363 -14.46 9.61 15.10
N VAL A 364 -14.88 8.42 15.51
CA VAL A 364 -14.78 7.19 14.69
C VAL A 364 -16.13 6.62 14.25
N ALA A 365 -17.23 6.94 14.93
CA ALA A 365 -18.55 6.41 14.63
C ALA A 365 -19.62 7.51 14.67
N GLU A 366 -20.65 7.38 13.81
CA GLU A 366 -21.82 8.25 13.85
C GLU A 366 -22.55 8.11 15.20
N PRO A 367 -23.17 9.19 15.74
CA PRO A 367 -23.81 9.16 17.06
C PRO A 367 -24.79 8.01 17.28
N LYS A 368 -25.59 7.65 16.27
CA LYS A 368 -26.55 6.52 16.33
C LYS A 368 -25.89 5.13 16.39
N ASN A 369 -24.61 5.03 16.06
CA ASN A 369 -23.80 3.82 16.10
C ASN A 369 -22.86 3.78 17.31
N ILE A 370 -22.96 4.76 18.22
CA ILE A 370 -22.35 4.68 19.55
C ILE A 370 -23.33 3.91 20.45
N LEU A 371 -22.97 2.67 20.77
CA LEU A 371 -23.82 1.70 21.44
C LEU A 371 -23.41 1.54 22.91
N PRO A 372 -24.36 1.20 23.80
CA PRO A 372 -24.04 0.90 25.20
C PRO A 372 -23.19 -0.37 25.31
N ALA A 373 -22.38 -0.43 26.38
CA ALA A 373 -21.51 -1.57 26.67
C ALA A 373 -22.31 -2.87 26.85
N LYS A 374 -22.09 -3.80 25.93
CA LYS A 374 -22.67 -5.14 25.85
C LYS A 374 -21.62 -6.19 25.48
N THR A 375 -22.01 -7.45 25.51
CA THR A 375 -21.22 -8.60 25.05
C THR A 375 -21.43 -8.97 23.59
N GLU A 376 -22.46 -8.41 22.94
CA GLU A 376 -22.80 -8.72 21.55
C GLU A 376 -23.21 -7.46 20.77
N TYR A 377 -22.80 -7.43 19.49
CA TYR A 377 -23.03 -6.30 18.59
C TYR A 377 -23.38 -6.79 17.17
N PRO A 378 -24.06 -5.99 16.35
CA PRO A 378 -24.25 -6.26 14.92
C PRO A 378 -22.93 -6.42 14.15
N ASP A 379 -22.94 -6.93 12.93
CA ASP A 379 -21.74 -7.07 12.08
C ASP A 379 -21.15 -5.72 11.67
N GLY A 380 -19.86 -5.72 11.32
CA GLY A 380 -19.10 -4.53 10.94
C GLY A 380 -17.93 -4.22 11.88
N GLY A 381 -17.33 -3.05 11.67
CA GLY A 381 -16.19 -2.55 12.45
C GLY A 381 -16.65 -2.04 13.82
N LEU A 382 -16.10 -2.59 14.90
CA LEU A 382 -16.44 -2.19 16.27
C LEU A 382 -15.23 -1.59 16.99
N TRP A 383 -15.34 -0.33 17.39
CA TRP A 383 -14.41 0.30 18.33
C TRP A 383 -14.85 0.02 19.76
N VAL A 384 -13.94 -0.54 20.56
CA VAL A 384 -14.17 -0.84 21.97
C VAL A 384 -13.24 0.03 22.79
N PHE A 385 -13.80 0.85 23.68
CA PHE A 385 -13.03 1.77 24.50
C PHE A 385 -13.08 1.39 25.97
N GLY A 386 -11.91 1.46 26.61
CA GLY A 386 -11.76 1.29 28.05
C GLY A 386 -11.22 -0.08 28.46
N HIS A 387 -10.49 -0.10 29.58
CA HIS A 387 -9.82 -1.31 30.07
C HIS A 387 -10.82 -2.33 30.64
N ASN A 388 -11.93 -1.86 31.23
CA ASN A 388 -12.89 -2.69 31.97
C ASN A 388 -14.15 -3.04 31.18
N HIS A 389 -14.08 -3.01 29.84
CA HIS A 389 -15.22 -3.32 28.98
C HIS A 389 -15.69 -4.79 29.13
N PRO A 390 -17.00 -5.11 29.01
CA PRO A 390 -17.52 -6.49 29.10
C PRO A 390 -16.87 -7.51 28.17
N LEU A 391 -16.30 -7.05 27.04
CA LEU A 391 -15.59 -7.90 26.08
C LEU A 391 -14.15 -8.25 26.49
N LYS A 392 -13.60 -7.67 27.55
CA LYS A 392 -12.21 -7.84 27.99
C LYS A 392 -11.79 -9.31 28.03
N LYS A 393 -12.60 -10.19 28.65
CA LYS A 393 -12.29 -11.62 28.78
C LYS A 393 -12.09 -12.31 27.43
N MET A 394 -12.96 -12.02 26.46
CA MET A 394 -12.85 -12.56 25.09
C MET A 394 -11.62 -12.00 24.37
N LEU A 395 -11.38 -10.69 24.48
CA LEU A 395 -10.27 -10.01 23.82
C LEU A 395 -8.91 -10.50 24.35
N THR A 396 -8.78 -10.65 25.68
CA THR A 396 -7.60 -11.24 26.31
C THR A 396 -7.35 -12.66 25.82
N ALA A 397 -8.39 -13.49 25.67
CA ALA A 397 -8.23 -14.85 25.18
C ALA A 397 -7.71 -14.89 23.73
N GLN A 398 -8.20 -14.02 22.85
CA GLN A 398 -7.70 -13.90 21.47
C GLN A 398 -6.28 -13.35 21.39
N LEU A 399 -5.95 -12.34 22.20
CA LEU A 399 -4.59 -11.80 22.28
C LEU A 399 -3.59 -12.87 22.71
N LYS A 400 -3.96 -13.72 23.67
CA LYS A 400 -3.13 -14.85 24.11
C LYS A 400 -2.84 -15.83 22.97
N GLN A 401 -3.82 -16.12 22.11
CA GLN A 401 -3.62 -16.96 20.92
C GLN A 401 -2.65 -16.31 19.92
N SER A 402 -2.56 -14.98 19.92
CA SER A 402 -1.66 -14.19 19.08
C SER A 402 -0.30 -13.90 19.74
N GLY A 403 0.00 -14.55 20.88
CA GLY A 403 1.27 -14.38 21.60
C GLY A 403 1.40 -13.08 22.40
N ILE A 404 0.27 -12.41 22.69
CA ILE A 404 0.21 -11.24 23.55
C ILE A 404 -0.46 -11.61 24.87
N GLU A 405 0.23 -11.36 25.98
CA GLU A 405 -0.28 -11.67 27.31
C GLU A 405 -0.77 -10.39 27.99
N VAL A 406 -2.00 -10.44 28.51
CA VAL A 406 -2.59 -9.39 29.32
C VAL A 406 -2.36 -9.78 30.78
N GLU A 407 -1.48 -9.06 31.45
CA GLU A 407 -1.05 -9.28 32.84
C GLU A 407 -1.68 -8.22 33.76
N GLU A 408 -1.61 -8.45 35.08
CA GLU A 408 -2.13 -7.49 36.06
C GLU A 408 -1.39 -6.14 35.98
N GLY A 409 -0.08 -6.15 35.77
CA GLY A 409 0.76 -4.95 35.68
C GLY A 409 0.87 -4.31 34.30
N GLY A 410 0.45 -5.00 33.23
CA GLY A 410 0.57 -4.47 31.88
C GLY A 410 0.30 -5.47 30.76
N ILE A 411 0.84 -5.19 29.58
CA ILE A 411 0.82 -6.07 28.41
C ILE A 411 2.23 -6.60 28.14
N ARG A 412 2.38 -7.91 27.96
CA ARG A 412 3.62 -8.54 27.51
C ARG A 412 3.54 -8.94 26.05
N ILE A 413 4.43 -8.41 25.22
CA ILE A 413 4.55 -8.67 23.78
C ILE A 413 5.96 -9.16 23.50
N GLN A 414 6.12 -10.37 22.95
CA GLN A 414 7.42 -10.93 22.57
C GLN A 414 8.48 -10.87 23.69
N GLY A 415 8.05 -11.06 24.95
CA GLY A 415 8.94 -11.02 26.12
C GLY A 415 9.20 -9.63 26.70
N GLN A 416 8.79 -8.54 26.03
CA GLN A 416 8.85 -7.19 26.57
C GLN A 416 7.52 -6.81 27.25
N THR A 417 7.60 -6.31 28.48
CA THR A 417 6.44 -5.85 29.24
C THR A 417 6.28 -4.33 29.12
N TYR A 418 5.06 -3.90 28.84
CA TYR A 418 4.62 -2.52 28.81
C TYR A 418 3.62 -2.32 29.95
N PRO A 419 3.98 -1.56 31.00
CA PRO A 419 3.08 -1.29 32.11
C PRO A 419 1.78 -0.64 31.64
N TRP A 420 0.67 -0.86 32.35
CA TRP A 420 -0.56 -0.08 32.12
C TRP A 420 -0.29 1.41 32.31
N GLU A 421 0.47 1.74 33.35
CA GLU A 421 0.89 3.12 33.63
C GLU A 421 1.71 3.68 32.46
N ASN A 422 1.37 4.90 32.07
CA ASN A 422 2.01 5.69 31.03
C ASN A 422 1.95 5.10 29.62
N HIS A 423 1.14 4.05 29.38
CA HIS A 423 0.98 3.43 28.06
C HIS A 423 -0.46 3.36 27.57
N SER A 424 -0.64 3.60 26.28
CA SER A 424 -1.91 3.35 25.60
C SER A 424 -1.74 2.20 24.61
N PHE A 425 -2.73 1.33 24.54
CA PHE A 425 -2.73 0.12 23.73
C PHE A 425 -3.87 0.17 22.73
N VAL A 426 -3.59 -0.30 21.52
CA VAL A 426 -4.60 -0.51 20.49
C VAL A 426 -4.41 -1.90 19.92
N PHE A 427 -5.47 -2.70 19.92
CA PHE A 427 -5.47 -4.05 19.37
C PHE A 427 -6.63 -4.19 18.39
N THR A 428 -6.37 -4.59 17.17
CA THR A 428 -7.40 -4.92 16.19
C THR A 428 -7.45 -6.41 15.98
N LEU A 429 -8.62 -7.00 16.11
CA LEU A 429 -8.84 -8.45 16.06
C LEU A 429 -10.01 -8.76 15.13
N ASN A 430 -10.05 -9.99 14.61
CA ASN A 430 -11.21 -10.48 13.89
C ASN A 430 -12.37 -10.71 14.87
N ARG A 431 -13.58 -10.45 14.41
CA ARG A 431 -14.77 -10.85 15.16
C ARG A 431 -14.96 -12.36 15.04
N ILE A 432 -15.28 -13.01 16.15
CA ILE A 432 -15.51 -14.47 16.19
C ILE A 432 -16.93 -14.74 15.71
N GLU A 433 -17.10 -15.83 14.96
CA GLU A 433 -18.39 -16.32 14.48
C GLU A 433 -19.46 -16.34 15.59
N PRO A 434 -20.73 -16.00 15.26
CA PRO A 434 -21.25 -15.82 13.89
C PRO A 434 -21.02 -14.42 13.32
N LYS A 435 -20.27 -13.54 14.00
CA LYS A 435 -20.15 -12.13 13.60
C LYS A 435 -19.01 -11.90 12.61
N GLN A 436 -19.30 -11.12 11.56
CA GLN A 436 -18.32 -10.72 10.56
C GLN A 436 -17.76 -9.31 10.82
N GLY A 437 -16.49 -9.10 10.46
CA GLY A 437 -15.79 -7.82 10.55
C GLY A 437 -14.64 -7.81 11.55
N THR A 438 -14.18 -6.61 11.90
CA THR A 438 -13.07 -6.38 12.84
C THR A 438 -13.51 -5.63 14.07
N LEU A 439 -12.73 -5.77 15.14
CA LEU A 439 -12.91 -5.06 16.39
C LEU A 439 -11.58 -4.43 16.80
N THR A 440 -11.58 -3.12 17.08
CA THR A 440 -10.41 -2.40 17.58
C THR A 440 -10.62 -1.99 19.03
N TRP A 441 -9.87 -2.63 19.94
CA TRP A 441 -9.86 -2.34 21.37
C TRP A 441 -8.80 -1.27 21.68
N VAL A 442 -9.24 -0.17 22.28
CA VAL A 442 -8.40 0.97 22.65
C VAL A 442 -8.42 1.13 24.17
N ILE A 443 -7.22 1.13 24.74
CA ILE A 443 -6.98 1.36 26.16
C ILE A 443 -6.01 2.53 26.24
N ALA A 444 -6.44 3.65 26.80
CA ALA A 444 -5.61 4.81 27.09
C ALA A 444 -5.39 4.89 28.60
N ASP A 445 -4.13 5.02 29.01
CA ASP A 445 -3.76 5.22 30.42
C ASP A 445 -4.26 6.57 30.95
N LYS A 446 -4.05 7.65 30.18
CA LYS A 446 -4.43 9.02 30.55
C LYS A 446 -5.43 9.58 29.56
N GLU A 447 -6.48 10.22 30.06
CA GLU A 447 -7.45 10.95 29.25
C GLU A 447 -6.78 12.00 28.34
N ALA A 448 -5.73 12.66 28.85
CA ALA A 448 -4.93 13.62 28.08
C ALA A 448 -4.25 13.04 26.83
N SER A 449 -4.11 11.72 26.71
CA SER A 449 -3.55 11.06 25.52
C SER A 449 -4.56 10.87 24.39
N ILE A 450 -5.86 10.88 24.69
CA ILE A 450 -6.94 10.56 23.75
C ILE A 450 -6.95 11.47 22.52
N PRO A 451 -6.84 12.82 22.64
CA PRO A 451 -6.77 13.69 21.46
C PRO A 451 -5.57 13.37 20.56
N GLY A 452 -4.44 12.99 21.16
CA GLY A 452 -3.25 12.55 20.43
C GLY A 452 -3.48 11.24 19.67
N LEU A 453 -4.19 10.29 20.28
CA LEU A 453 -4.53 9.01 19.66
C LEU A 453 -5.48 9.19 18.47
N ILE A 454 -6.55 9.98 18.65
CA ILE A 454 -7.51 10.32 17.58
C ILE A 454 -6.77 10.86 16.34
N ARG A 455 -5.82 11.77 16.56
CA ARG A 455 -5.03 12.36 15.48
C ARG A 455 -4.05 11.37 14.84
N LYS A 456 -3.40 10.51 15.64
CA LYS A 456 -2.31 9.64 15.15
C LYS A 456 -2.82 8.37 14.47
N LEU A 457 -3.85 7.73 14.98
CA LEU A 457 -4.28 6.39 14.55
C LEU A 457 -4.67 6.22 13.08
N PRO A 458 -5.24 7.23 12.39
CA PRO A 458 -5.46 7.16 10.94
C PRO A 458 -4.18 6.85 10.13
N HIS A 459 -3.00 7.21 10.66
CA HIS A 459 -1.70 6.93 10.02
C HIS A 459 -1.14 5.52 10.31
N TYR A 460 -1.83 4.73 11.15
CA TYR A 460 -1.41 3.38 11.56
C TYR A 460 -2.32 2.28 11.00
N GLY A 461 -3.06 2.55 9.93
CA GLY A 461 -4.10 1.66 9.39
C GLY A 461 -3.68 0.21 9.15
N LYS A 462 -2.43 -0.07 8.77
CA LYS A 462 -1.94 -1.43 8.48
C LYS A 462 -1.64 -2.29 9.72
N TYR A 463 -1.57 -1.69 10.90
CA TYR A 463 -1.13 -2.39 12.11
C TYR A 463 -2.28 -3.14 12.77
N GLY A 464 -1.95 -4.31 13.31
CA GLY A 464 -2.83 -5.14 14.12
C GLY A 464 -2.76 -4.78 15.59
N TYR A 465 -1.59 -4.36 16.08
CA TYR A 465 -1.45 -3.80 17.43
C TYR A 465 -0.50 -2.61 17.48
N LEU A 466 -0.71 -1.73 18.46
CA LEU A 466 0.09 -0.55 18.74
C LEU A 466 0.24 -0.36 20.25
N VAL A 467 1.43 0.07 20.65
CA VAL A 467 1.73 0.54 21.99
C VAL A 467 2.26 1.97 21.87
N PHE A 468 1.61 2.89 22.58
CA PHE A 468 2.03 4.27 22.71
C PHE A 468 2.44 4.56 24.14
N GLY A 469 3.37 5.49 24.34
CA GLY A 469 3.78 5.95 25.67
C GLY A 469 3.58 7.46 25.83
N GLY A 470 3.23 7.88 27.04
CA GLY A 470 3.04 9.29 27.40
C GLY A 470 1.74 9.91 26.88
N THR A 471 1.54 11.19 27.21
CA THR A 471 0.35 11.96 26.83
C THR A 471 0.40 12.48 25.40
N ALA A 472 1.56 12.52 24.75
CA ALA A 472 1.75 12.87 23.35
C ALA A 472 1.61 11.67 22.39
N PRO A 473 0.93 10.60 22.81
CA PRO A 473 1.17 9.18 22.49
C PRO A 473 2.31 8.90 21.50
N ASP A 474 3.52 8.67 22.00
CA ASP A 474 4.67 8.31 21.16
C ASP A 474 4.73 6.81 20.93
N ASN A 475 4.96 6.38 19.69
CA ASN A 475 4.98 4.96 19.36
C ASN A 475 6.14 4.24 20.07
N ARG A 476 5.83 3.21 20.85
CA ARG A 476 6.79 2.36 21.57
C ARG A 476 6.90 0.98 20.95
N ASN A 477 5.80 0.45 20.42
CA ASN A 477 5.78 -0.80 19.69
C ASN A 477 4.62 -0.82 18.69
N LYS A 478 4.73 -1.64 17.65
CA LYS A 478 3.72 -1.87 16.63
C LYS A 478 3.99 -3.18 15.91
N GLY A 479 2.93 -3.87 15.50
CA GLY A 479 3.06 -5.06 14.67
C GLY A 479 1.84 -5.31 13.79
N ILE A 480 2.05 -6.17 12.80
CA ILE A 480 1.04 -6.64 11.86
C ILE A 480 0.84 -8.11 12.16
N TRP A 481 -0.40 -8.59 12.21
CA TRP A 481 -0.66 -10.01 12.38
C TRP A 481 -0.20 -10.79 11.15
N PRO A 482 0.19 -12.07 11.32
CA PRO A 482 0.57 -12.89 10.18
C PRO A 482 -0.61 -13.05 9.20
N SER A 483 -0.32 -12.90 7.91
CA SER A 483 -1.24 -13.27 6.83
C SER A 483 -1.19 -14.78 6.58
N ASN A 484 -2.31 -15.39 6.20
CA ASN A 484 -2.39 -16.82 5.87
C ASN A 484 -2.86 -17.04 4.42
N PRO A 485 -2.00 -17.53 3.52
CA PRO A 485 -2.36 -17.72 2.11
C PRO A 485 -3.17 -19.02 1.87
N ILE A 486 -3.87 -19.56 2.87
CA ILE A 486 -4.53 -20.87 2.79
C ILE A 486 -5.55 -20.96 1.64
N GLY A 487 -6.22 -19.86 1.29
CA GLY A 487 -7.13 -19.79 0.14
C GLY A 487 -6.44 -19.83 -1.23
N LEU A 488 -5.10 -19.70 -1.25
CA LEU A 488 -4.27 -19.63 -2.45
C LEU A 488 -3.19 -20.71 -2.48
N GLN A 489 -3.03 -21.49 -1.40
CA GLN A 489 -1.92 -22.42 -1.24
C GLN A 489 -2.39 -23.80 -0.80
N LYS A 490 -1.87 -24.82 -1.46
CA LYS A 490 -1.97 -26.22 -1.04
C LYS A 490 -0.59 -26.73 -0.70
N VAL A 491 -0.40 -27.20 0.53
CA VAL A 491 0.78 -27.97 0.94
C VAL A 491 0.42 -29.46 0.91
N PHE A 492 1.12 -30.22 0.08
CA PHE A 492 0.96 -31.67 -0.04
C PHE A 492 1.78 -32.41 1.01
N ARG A 493 3.02 -31.96 1.24
CA ARG A 493 3.92 -32.53 2.26
C ARG A 493 4.44 -31.43 3.19
N LYS A 494 4.17 -31.59 4.49
CA LYS A 494 4.68 -30.69 5.54
C LYS A 494 6.14 -31.03 5.87
N GLY A 495 6.84 -30.12 6.55
CA GLY A 495 8.22 -30.34 7.03
C GLY A 495 9.32 -29.99 6.02
N HIS A 496 8.97 -29.37 4.89
CA HIS A 496 9.91 -28.89 3.89
C HIS A 496 9.97 -27.36 3.87
N SER A 497 11.15 -26.80 3.64
CA SER A 497 11.32 -25.35 3.44
C SER A 497 10.78 -24.95 2.08
N LEU A 498 9.95 -23.90 2.04
CA LEU A 498 9.34 -23.37 0.82
C LEU A 498 9.90 -21.97 0.55
N SER A 499 10.93 -21.88 -0.29
CA SER A 499 11.52 -20.59 -0.70
C SER A 499 11.12 -20.20 -2.11
N LEU A 500 11.02 -18.91 -2.39
CA LEU A 500 10.75 -18.40 -3.73
C LEU A 500 12.04 -17.95 -4.40
N PRO A 501 12.12 -17.99 -5.74
CA PRO A 501 13.19 -17.31 -6.45
C PRO A 501 13.13 -15.79 -6.19
N GLU A 502 14.30 -15.16 -6.16
CA GLU A 502 14.42 -13.72 -5.95
C GLU A 502 13.85 -12.95 -7.14
N GLN A 503 13.01 -11.93 -6.87
CA GLN A 503 12.54 -11.01 -7.90
C GLN A 503 13.57 -9.90 -8.13
N LYS A 504 13.86 -9.60 -9.39
CA LYS A 504 14.72 -8.48 -9.75
C LYS A 504 13.92 -7.16 -9.70
N PRO A 505 14.47 -6.09 -9.11
CA PRO A 505 13.86 -4.77 -9.16
C PRO A 505 13.84 -4.21 -10.59
N LEU A 506 12.95 -3.26 -10.88
CA LEU A 506 12.84 -2.63 -12.21
C LEU A 506 14.16 -2.02 -12.67
N ALA A 507 14.86 -1.39 -11.72
CA ALA A 507 16.17 -0.79 -11.93
C ALA A 507 17.22 -1.57 -11.14
N ASN A 508 18.41 -1.73 -11.70
CA ASN A 508 19.56 -2.37 -11.04
C ASN A 508 20.56 -1.35 -10.46
N PHE A 509 20.15 -0.09 -10.32
CA PHE A 509 20.94 1.00 -9.75
C PHE A 509 20.14 1.69 -8.64
N ASN A 510 20.82 2.34 -7.70
CA ASN A 510 20.20 3.03 -6.57
C ASN A 510 20.44 4.55 -6.66
N PRO A 511 19.59 5.37 -6.03
CA PRO A 511 19.76 6.83 -6.04
C PRO A 511 21.06 7.34 -5.41
N PHE A 512 21.62 6.60 -4.44
CA PHE A 512 22.78 7.04 -3.63
C PHE A 512 24.04 6.18 -3.85
N ASN A 513 24.11 5.42 -4.94
CA ASN A 513 25.24 4.54 -5.26
C ASN A 513 26.10 5.05 -6.40
#